data_AF-A0A847KZJ6-F1
#
_entry.id   AF-A0A847KZJ6-F1
#
_cell.length_a   1.000
_cell.length_b   1.000
_cell.length_c   1.000
_cell.angle_alpha   90.00
_cell.angle_beta   90.00
_cell.angle_gamma   90.00
#
_symmetry.space_group_name_H-M   'P 1'
#
loop_
_entity.id
_entity.type
_entity.pdbx_description
1 polymer ?
#
loop_
_entity_poly.entity_id
_entity_poly.type
_entity_poly.pdbx_seq_one_letter_code
_entity_poly.pdbx_strand_id
1 'polypeptide(L)'
;MALVMFLTTFKVLSNPSDVLNLLEMGIGGSGSLILIVCILPIFPYGTVYATEWEEQATSFWIVRTGIRNYSLCKILSTALTGFLTVAIGLLLFILIMLINVPLFTHSTTGNAYETLLLEGEPVKYLFYFIAHYSFTGALFAVTALWVSTFVPNKFVAVATPLVLSFVAQLITSILDIPQYLTITTIVQGVYNVGTPATSLMVKMLTVAVLCLIMGFGAFRQIRRRAWA
;
A
#
# COMPACT_ATOMS: atom_id res chain seq x y z
N MET A 1 -2.19 1.01 -12.22
CA MET A 1 -2.55 2.04 -11.23
C MET A 1 -2.92 3.35 -11.91
N ALA A 2 -1.99 4.01 -12.61
CA ALA A 2 -2.24 5.28 -13.32
C ALA A 2 -3.45 5.24 -14.26
N LEU A 3 -3.62 4.16 -15.04
CA LEU A 3 -4.77 4.01 -15.95
C LEU A 3 -6.11 3.97 -15.21
N VAL A 4 -6.20 3.27 -14.08
CA VAL A 4 -7.45 3.20 -13.28
C VAL A 4 -7.78 4.58 -12.72
N MET A 5 -6.77 5.29 -12.20
CA MET A 5 -6.94 6.67 -11.73
C MET A 5 -7.41 7.58 -12.87
N PHE A 6 -6.78 7.50 -14.04
CA PHE A 6 -7.19 8.28 -15.21
C PHE A 6 -8.64 8.04 -15.59
N LEU A 7 -9.09 6.78 -15.65
CA LEU A 7 -10.48 6.45 -15.95
C LEU A 7 -11.46 6.99 -14.91
N THR A 8 -11.09 6.98 -13.62
CA THR A 8 -11.95 7.54 -12.56
C THR A 8 -12.04 9.06 -12.61
N THR A 9 -10.97 9.74 -13.03
CA THR A 9 -10.91 11.20 -13.08
C THR A 9 -11.33 11.79 -14.42
N PHE A 10 -11.43 10.98 -15.48
CA PHE A 10 -11.72 11.44 -16.84
C PHE A 10 -13.03 12.24 -16.95
N LYS A 11 -14.06 11.84 -16.18
CA LYS A 11 -15.36 12.55 -16.16
C LYS A 11 -15.29 13.92 -15.48
N VAL A 12 -14.31 14.15 -14.62
CA VAL A 12 -14.17 15.37 -13.80
C VAL A 12 -13.30 16.41 -14.50
N LEU A 13 -12.51 16.00 -15.51
CA LEU A 13 -11.62 16.87 -16.28
C LEU A 13 -12.34 18.00 -17.05
N SER A 14 -13.68 17.93 -17.16
CA SER A 14 -14.51 18.97 -17.78
C SER A 14 -14.77 20.18 -16.86
N ASN A 15 -14.47 20.08 -15.57
CA ASN A 15 -14.51 21.19 -14.61
C ASN A 15 -13.09 21.73 -14.36
N PRO A 16 -12.94 23.00 -13.93
CA PRO A 16 -11.65 23.51 -13.46
C PRO A 16 -11.27 22.77 -12.17
N SER A 17 -10.45 21.74 -12.31
CA SER A 17 -10.00 20.86 -11.22
C SER A 17 -8.48 20.82 -11.20
N ASP A 18 -7.86 20.94 -10.03
CA ASP A 18 -6.41 20.83 -9.85
C ASP A 18 -5.92 19.38 -9.86
N VAL A 19 -4.64 19.16 -10.16
CA VAL A 19 -4.00 17.83 -10.06
C VAL A 19 -4.19 17.22 -8.67
N LEU A 20 -4.10 18.06 -7.62
CA LEU A 20 -4.28 17.60 -6.25
C LEU A 20 -5.71 17.11 -5.97
N ASN A 21 -6.71 17.85 -6.43
CA ASN A 21 -8.11 17.48 -6.26
C ASN A 21 -8.44 16.20 -7.05
N LEU A 22 -7.90 16.08 -8.27
CA LEU A 22 -8.03 14.86 -9.08
C LEU A 22 -7.36 13.65 -8.43
N LEU A 23 -6.22 13.85 -7.75
CA LEU A 23 -5.51 12.81 -7.01
C LEU A 23 -6.32 12.34 -5.80
N GLU A 24 -6.88 13.27 -5.02
CA GLU A 24 -7.75 12.94 -3.89
C GLU A 24 -9.05 12.26 -4.34
N MET A 25 -9.68 12.72 -5.42
CA MET A 25 -10.87 12.07 -5.99
C MET A 25 -10.56 10.68 -6.57
N GLY A 26 -9.43 10.53 -7.26
CA GLY A 26 -9.00 9.26 -7.84
C GLY A 26 -8.67 8.20 -6.78
N ILE A 27 -8.26 8.64 -5.59
CA ILE A 27 -8.03 7.80 -4.42
C ILE A 27 -9.33 7.70 -3.60
N GLY A 28 -9.71 8.74 -2.86
CA GLY A 28 -10.82 8.76 -1.91
C GLY A 28 -12.23 8.64 -2.49
N GLY A 29 -12.47 9.10 -3.72
CA GLY A 29 -13.82 9.43 -4.20
C GLY A 29 -14.62 8.32 -4.89
N SER A 30 -14.01 7.23 -5.35
CA SER A 30 -14.69 6.30 -6.29
C SER A 30 -14.65 4.80 -5.94
N GLY A 31 -14.27 4.42 -4.72
CA GLY A 31 -14.12 3.00 -4.33
C GLY A 31 -12.98 2.27 -5.05
N SER A 32 -12.34 2.91 -6.03
CA SER A 32 -11.13 2.51 -6.75
C SER A 32 -9.91 2.34 -5.85
N LEU A 33 -9.91 3.03 -4.70
CA LEU A 33 -8.90 2.95 -3.64
C LEU A 33 -8.51 1.51 -3.30
N ILE A 34 -9.51 0.65 -3.18
CA ILE A 34 -9.32 -0.76 -2.83
C ILE A 34 -8.62 -1.52 -3.97
N LEU A 35 -9.02 -1.27 -5.21
CA LEU A 35 -8.36 -1.87 -6.37
C LEU A 35 -6.91 -1.38 -6.50
N ILE A 36 -6.71 -0.09 -6.29
CA ILE A 36 -5.45 0.59 -6.55
C ILE A 36 -4.40 0.32 -5.46
N VAL A 37 -4.79 0.45 -4.19
CA VAL A 37 -3.88 0.37 -3.04
C VAL A 37 -3.81 -1.04 -2.46
N CYS A 38 -4.89 -1.83 -2.56
CA CYS A 38 -4.91 -3.16 -1.96
C CYS A 38 -4.54 -4.26 -2.96
N ILE A 39 -5.04 -4.22 -4.20
CA ILE A 39 -4.88 -5.35 -5.14
C ILE A 39 -3.65 -5.21 -6.04
N LEU A 40 -3.46 -4.03 -6.67
CA LEU A 40 -2.36 -3.85 -7.63
C LEU A 40 -0.95 -4.13 -7.08
N PRO A 41 -0.60 -3.77 -5.82
CA PRO A 41 0.73 -4.04 -5.28
C PRO A 41 1.01 -5.53 -5.03
N ILE A 42 -0.01 -6.38 -5.04
CA ILE A 42 0.11 -7.83 -4.80
C ILE A 42 0.61 -8.56 -6.05
N PHE A 43 0.22 -8.13 -7.25
CA PHE A 43 0.58 -8.79 -8.50
C PHE A 43 2.08 -8.97 -8.78
N PRO A 44 2.97 -7.97 -8.56
CA PRO A 44 4.37 -8.12 -8.93
C PRO A 44 5.09 -9.21 -8.15
N TYR A 45 4.78 -9.40 -6.86
CA TYR A 45 5.56 -10.32 -6.03
C TYR A 45 4.80 -11.00 -4.88
N GLY A 46 3.57 -10.59 -4.57
CA GLY A 46 2.79 -11.17 -3.47
C GLY A 46 2.33 -12.61 -3.71
N THR A 47 2.27 -13.06 -4.98
CA THR A 47 1.87 -14.42 -5.36
C THR A 47 3.03 -15.37 -5.61
N VAL A 48 4.27 -14.89 -5.60
CA VAL A 48 5.47 -15.65 -6.00
C VAL A 48 5.74 -16.84 -5.07
N TYR A 49 5.33 -16.77 -3.81
CA TYR A 49 5.42 -17.93 -2.92
C TYR A 49 4.39 -19.01 -3.30
N ALA A 50 3.15 -18.62 -3.62
CA ALA A 50 2.11 -19.55 -4.03
C ALA A 50 2.46 -20.23 -5.37
N THR A 51 3.04 -19.49 -6.33
CA THR A 51 3.50 -20.07 -7.61
C THR A 51 4.59 -21.12 -7.39
N GLU A 52 5.61 -20.80 -6.60
CA GLU A 52 6.72 -21.73 -6.35
C GLU A 52 6.28 -22.97 -5.57
N TRP A 53 5.26 -22.83 -4.71
CA TRP A 53 4.68 -23.96 -4.00
C TRP A 53 3.90 -24.89 -4.94
N GLU A 54 3.09 -24.33 -5.83
CA GLU A 54 2.38 -25.11 -6.87
C GLU A 54 3.38 -25.83 -7.80
N GLU A 55 4.49 -25.20 -8.12
CA GLU A 55 5.56 -25.76 -8.98
C GLU A 55 6.51 -26.72 -8.24
N GLN A 56 6.33 -26.94 -6.94
CA GLN A 56 7.22 -27.76 -6.09
C GLN A 56 8.70 -27.27 -6.10
N ALA A 57 8.93 -26.01 -6.47
CA ALA A 57 10.27 -25.43 -6.57
C ALA A 57 10.83 -25.01 -5.19
N THR A 58 9.97 -24.79 -4.20
CA THR A 58 10.37 -24.23 -2.88
C THR A 58 11.48 -25.03 -2.18
N SER A 59 11.40 -26.36 -2.19
CA SER A 59 12.41 -27.23 -1.55
C SER A 59 13.80 -27.07 -2.18
N PHE A 60 13.87 -26.97 -3.51
CA PHE A 60 15.14 -26.77 -4.21
C PHE A 60 15.81 -25.44 -3.84
N TRP A 61 15.03 -24.37 -3.74
CA TRP A 61 15.54 -23.06 -3.34
C TRP A 61 16.00 -23.04 -1.89
N ILE A 62 15.25 -23.67 -0.98
CA ILE A 62 15.55 -23.74 0.46
C ILE A 62 16.85 -24.51 0.71
N VAL A 63 17.07 -25.64 0.02
CA VAL A 63 18.31 -26.44 0.18
C VAL A 63 19.54 -25.64 -0.26
N ARG A 64 19.45 -24.87 -1.35
CA ARG A 64 20.59 -24.11 -1.90
C ARG A 64 20.94 -22.86 -1.10
N THR A 65 19.94 -22.10 -0.66
CA THR A 65 20.15 -20.77 -0.04
C THR A 65 20.03 -20.76 1.48
N GLY A 66 19.44 -21.81 2.05
CA GLY A 66 19.08 -21.88 3.46
C GLY A 66 17.78 -21.13 3.75
N ILE A 67 17.01 -21.67 4.69
CA ILE A 67 15.64 -21.20 4.96
C ILE A 67 15.55 -19.75 5.44
N ARG A 68 16.55 -19.28 6.20
CA ARG A 68 16.60 -17.90 6.72
C ARG A 68 16.76 -16.90 5.59
N ASN A 69 17.81 -17.06 4.78
CA ASN A 69 18.13 -16.15 3.69
C ASN A 69 17.02 -16.16 2.64
N TYR A 70 16.50 -17.34 2.27
CA TYR A 70 15.36 -17.46 1.35
C TYR A 70 14.15 -16.64 1.82
N SER A 71 13.72 -16.84 3.07
CA SER A 71 12.56 -16.15 3.62
C SER A 71 12.74 -14.63 3.71
N LEU A 72 13.91 -14.16 4.17
CA LEU A 72 14.20 -12.74 4.32
C LEU A 72 14.25 -12.05 2.96
N CYS A 73 14.94 -12.62 1.98
CA CYS A 73 14.99 -12.09 0.63
C CYS A 73 13.59 -11.96 0.05
N LYS A 74 12.73 -12.97 0.25
CA LYS A 74 11.37 -13.00 -0.29
C LYS A 74 10.44 -11.97 0.38
N ILE A 75 10.55 -11.78 1.69
CA ILE A 75 9.79 -10.75 2.41
C ILE A 75 10.25 -9.36 1.97
N LEU A 76 11.56 -9.12 1.90
CA LEU A 76 12.12 -7.83 1.48
C LEU A 76 11.79 -7.50 0.03
N SER A 77 11.90 -8.46 -0.89
CA SER A 77 11.56 -8.25 -2.29
C SER A 77 10.07 -7.95 -2.46
N THR A 78 9.19 -8.59 -1.68
CA THR A 78 7.74 -8.33 -1.72
C THR A 78 7.39 -6.96 -1.17
N ALA A 79 8.00 -6.55 -0.05
CA ALA A 79 7.79 -5.23 0.51
C ALA A 79 8.27 -4.13 -0.45
N LEU A 80 9.46 -4.32 -1.05
CA LEU A 80 10.07 -3.35 -1.95
C LEU A 80 9.29 -3.23 -3.28
N THR A 81 8.87 -4.35 -3.86
CA THR A 81 8.08 -4.35 -5.10
C THR A 81 6.69 -3.76 -4.88
N GLY A 82 6.05 -4.05 -3.75
CA GLY A 82 4.78 -3.43 -3.36
C GLY A 82 4.89 -1.91 -3.21
N PHE A 83 5.95 -1.43 -2.54
CA PHE A 83 6.24 -0.01 -2.41
C PHE A 83 6.47 0.66 -3.76
N LEU A 84 7.38 0.11 -4.59
CA LEU A 84 7.72 0.68 -5.90
C LEU A 84 6.52 0.73 -6.83
N THR A 85 5.65 -0.28 -6.81
CA THR A 85 4.48 -0.36 -7.70
C THR A 85 3.51 0.79 -7.46
N VAL A 86 3.27 1.13 -6.19
CA VAL A 86 2.43 2.28 -5.84
C VAL A 86 3.14 3.60 -6.13
N ALA A 87 4.43 3.71 -5.78
CA ALA A 87 5.20 4.93 -6.00
C ALA A 87 5.27 5.31 -7.48
N ILE A 88 5.63 4.35 -8.35
CA ILE A 88 5.70 4.55 -9.80
C ILE A 88 4.30 4.80 -10.37
N GLY A 89 3.29 4.10 -9.85
CA GLY A 89 1.90 4.27 -10.27
C GLY A 89 1.37 5.69 -10.03
N LEU A 90 1.67 6.28 -8.87
CA LEU A 90 1.30 7.66 -8.53
C LEU A 90 2.12 8.67 -9.35
N LEU A 91 3.44 8.48 -9.43
CA LEU A 91 4.33 9.39 -10.17
C LEU A 91 3.92 9.50 -11.65
N LEU A 92 3.61 8.37 -12.30
CA LEU A 92 3.14 8.37 -13.69
C LEU A 92 1.80 9.11 -13.83
N PHE A 93 0.87 8.92 -12.89
CA PHE A 93 -0.41 9.62 -12.93
C PHE A 93 -0.22 11.14 -12.82
N ILE A 94 0.62 11.60 -11.89
CA ILE A 94 0.90 13.01 -11.68
C ILE A 94 1.57 13.63 -12.91
N LEU A 95 2.56 12.96 -13.51
CA LEU A 95 3.24 13.43 -14.72
C LEU A 95 2.29 13.60 -15.91
N ILE A 96 1.37 12.65 -16.11
CA ILE A 96 0.38 12.70 -17.20
C ILE A 96 -0.60 13.86 -16.98
N MET A 97 -1.05 14.08 -15.74
CA MET A 97 -2.01 15.14 -15.43
C MET A 97 -1.38 16.54 -15.48
N LEU A 98 -0.09 16.66 -15.13
CA LEU A 98 0.63 17.94 -15.19
C LEU A 98 0.69 18.53 -16.61
N ILE A 99 0.56 17.70 -17.66
CA ILE A 99 0.52 18.17 -19.05
C ILE A 99 -0.76 18.97 -19.34
N ASN A 100 -1.88 18.63 -18.68
CA ASN A 100 -3.20 19.15 -19.00
C ASN A 100 -3.73 20.15 -17.96
N VAL A 101 -3.22 20.11 -16.73
CA VAL A 101 -3.83 20.78 -15.57
C VAL A 101 -2.75 21.40 -14.67
N PRO A 102 -2.98 22.61 -14.10
CA PRO A 102 -2.06 23.20 -13.12
C PRO A 102 -1.96 22.35 -11.84
N LEU A 103 -0.77 22.38 -11.21
CA LEU A 103 -0.46 21.55 -10.04
C LEU A 103 -1.39 21.85 -8.83
N PHE A 104 -1.67 23.13 -8.58
CA PHE A 104 -2.60 23.62 -7.57
C PHE A 104 -3.10 25.03 -7.95
N THR A 105 -4.36 25.36 -7.69
CA THR A 105 -4.92 26.71 -7.80
C THR A 105 -5.52 27.19 -6.48
N HIS A 106 -6.10 26.31 -5.65
CA HIS A 106 -6.58 26.67 -4.31
C HIS A 106 -6.32 25.57 -3.26
N SER A 107 -5.85 25.98 -2.08
CA SER A 107 -5.72 25.13 -0.87
C SER A 107 -7.11 24.67 -0.44
N THR A 108 -7.49 23.45 -0.83
CA THR A 108 -8.83 22.90 -0.60
C THR A 108 -8.82 21.65 0.25
N THR A 109 -7.64 21.16 0.62
CA THR A 109 -7.48 19.84 1.21
C THR A 109 -7.21 19.97 2.69
N GLY A 110 -8.20 19.77 3.56
CA GLY A 110 -8.09 19.80 5.04
C GLY A 110 -7.27 18.66 5.66
N ASN A 111 -6.17 18.27 4.99
CA ASN A 111 -5.36 17.09 5.26
C ASN A 111 -4.11 17.48 6.06
N ALA A 112 -3.50 16.56 6.81
CA ALA A 112 -2.36 16.92 7.69
C ALA A 112 -1.13 17.51 6.93
N TYR A 113 -1.03 17.24 5.63
CA TYR A 113 0.03 17.72 4.76
C TYR A 113 -0.27 19.11 4.13
N GLU A 114 -1.47 19.66 4.32
CA GLU A 114 -1.88 20.96 3.74
C GLU A 114 -0.97 22.12 4.15
N THR A 115 -0.42 22.05 5.36
CA THR A 115 0.53 23.03 5.89
C THR A 115 1.76 23.20 4.98
N LEU A 116 2.23 22.14 4.30
CA LEU A 116 3.34 22.25 3.32
C LEU A 116 2.93 22.96 2.03
N LEU A 117 1.65 22.84 1.65
CA LEU A 117 1.11 23.53 0.50
C LEU A 117 1.02 25.04 0.77
N LEU A 118 0.61 25.40 1.99
CA LEU A 118 0.57 26.79 2.47
C LEU A 118 1.96 27.42 2.60
N GLU A 119 2.98 26.62 2.92
CA GLU A 119 4.39 27.05 2.95
C GLU A 119 5.01 27.23 1.55
N GLY A 120 4.27 26.93 0.47
CA GLY A 120 4.76 27.11 -0.91
C GLY A 120 5.72 26.00 -1.37
N GLU A 121 5.68 24.83 -0.73
CA GLU A 121 6.61 23.71 -0.97
C GLU A 121 5.87 22.47 -1.55
N PRO A 122 5.30 22.55 -2.77
CA PRO A 122 4.44 21.52 -3.33
C PRO A 122 5.18 20.21 -3.66
N VAL A 123 6.48 20.27 -3.92
CA VAL A 123 7.31 19.08 -4.18
C VAL A 123 7.43 18.23 -2.92
N LYS A 124 7.61 18.87 -1.76
CA LYS A 124 7.67 18.17 -0.46
C LYS A 124 6.32 17.49 -0.16
N TYR A 125 5.22 18.21 -0.37
CA TYR A 125 3.86 17.64 -0.23
C TYR A 125 3.70 16.35 -1.03
N LEU A 126 4.07 16.40 -2.32
CA LEU A 126 3.92 15.27 -3.23
C LEU A 126 4.73 14.06 -2.76
N PHE A 127 5.94 14.30 -2.29
CA PHE A 127 6.80 13.24 -1.75
C PHE A 127 6.18 12.57 -0.52
N TYR A 128 5.70 13.35 0.46
CA TYR A 128 5.03 12.80 1.65
C TYR A 128 3.76 12.02 1.29
N PHE A 129 2.97 12.54 0.36
CA PHE A 129 1.76 11.89 -0.13
C PHE A 129 2.06 10.54 -0.80
N ILE A 130 3.01 10.51 -1.75
CA ILE A 130 3.40 9.29 -2.44
C ILE A 130 3.96 8.26 -1.46
N ALA A 131 4.81 8.69 -0.51
CA ALA A 131 5.37 7.80 0.51
C ALA A 131 4.26 7.19 1.37
N HIS A 132 3.29 8.01 1.81
CA HIS A 132 2.17 7.58 2.64
C HIS A 132 1.36 6.44 1.99
N TYR A 133 1.01 6.55 0.70
CA TYR A 133 0.29 5.48 0.00
C TYR A 133 1.19 4.29 -0.35
N SER A 134 2.46 4.54 -0.68
CA SER A 134 3.42 3.47 -0.99
C SER A 134 3.68 2.54 0.19
N PHE A 135 3.74 3.06 1.42
CA PHE A 135 3.81 2.23 2.63
C PHE A 135 2.58 1.34 2.80
N THR A 136 1.40 1.85 2.45
CA THR A 136 0.15 1.08 2.48
C THR A 136 0.22 -0.09 1.50
N GLY A 137 0.65 0.16 0.25
CA GLY A 137 0.82 -0.89 -0.75
C GLY A 137 1.83 -1.97 -0.34
N ALA A 138 2.94 -1.58 0.29
CA ALA A 138 3.91 -2.53 0.84
C ALA A 138 3.30 -3.43 1.92
N LEU A 139 2.47 -2.87 2.81
CA LEU A 139 1.77 -3.63 3.85
C LEU A 139 0.84 -4.69 3.24
N PHE A 140 0.04 -4.31 2.23
CA PHE A 140 -0.86 -5.24 1.55
C PHE A 140 -0.08 -6.35 0.81
N ALA A 141 1.04 -6.02 0.17
CA ALA A 141 1.89 -7.01 -0.49
C ALA A 141 2.50 -8.03 0.51
N VAL A 142 3.00 -7.56 1.66
CA VAL A 142 3.53 -8.44 2.72
C VAL A 142 2.43 -9.28 3.35
N THR A 143 1.22 -8.73 3.51
CA THR A 143 0.05 -9.47 3.99
C THR A 143 -0.32 -10.61 3.04
N ALA A 144 -0.32 -10.34 1.72
CA ALA A 144 -0.59 -11.36 0.70
C ALA A 144 0.42 -12.51 0.76
N LEU A 145 1.71 -12.17 0.87
CA LEU A 145 2.77 -13.16 1.05
C LEU A 145 2.57 -13.96 2.33
N TRP A 146 2.28 -13.31 3.45
CA TRP A 146 2.06 -13.99 4.72
C TRP A 146 0.92 -15.02 4.61
N VAL A 147 -0.21 -14.63 4.04
CA VAL A 147 -1.35 -15.53 3.81
C VAL A 147 -0.97 -16.69 2.88
N SER A 148 -0.20 -16.42 1.81
CA SER A 148 0.23 -17.47 0.88
C SER A 148 1.05 -18.57 1.55
N THR A 149 1.71 -18.28 2.69
CA THR A 149 2.41 -19.30 3.50
C THR A 149 1.48 -20.26 4.23
N PHE A 150 0.23 -19.86 4.50
CA PHE A 150 -0.79 -20.72 5.12
C PHE A 150 -1.64 -21.43 4.07
N VAL A 151 -2.05 -20.72 3.01
CA VAL A 151 -2.85 -21.28 1.94
C VAL A 151 -2.12 -20.99 0.63
N PRO A 152 -1.38 -21.96 0.08
CA PRO A 152 -0.57 -21.77 -1.11
C PRO A 152 -1.46 -21.81 -2.35
N ASN A 153 -2.32 -20.80 -2.48
CA ASN A 153 -3.24 -20.60 -3.58
C ASN A 153 -3.20 -19.13 -3.97
N LYS A 154 -2.90 -18.86 -5.25
CA LYS A 154 -2.76 -17.52 -5.83
C LYS A 154 -4.00 -16.66 -5.61
N PHE A 155 -5.19 -17.23 -5.76
CA PHE A 155 -6.46 -16.52 -5.60
C PHE A 155 -6.71 -16.12 -4.15
N VAL A 156 -6.42 -17.01 -3.21
CA VAL A 156 -6.57 -16.75 -1.78
C VAL A 156 -5.57 -15.68 -1.33
N ALA A 157 -4.32 -15.75 -1.81
CA ALA A 157 -3.29 -14.75 -1.49
C ALA A 157 -3.68 -13.33 -1.93
N VAL A 158 -4.39 -13.18 -3.06
CA VAL A 158 -4.85 -11.87 -3.57
C VAL A 158 -6.13 -11.39 -2.88
N ALA A 159 -7.08 -12.28 -2.60
CA ALA A 159 -8.36 -11.89 -2.01
C ALA A 159 -8.27 -11.59 -0.51
N THR A 160 -7.43 -12.31 0.22
CA THR A 160 -7.40 -12.24 1.69
C THR A 160 -7.00 -10.88 2.25
N PRO A 161 -5.98 -10.17 1.72
CA PRO A 161 -5.64 -8.84 2.23
C PRO A 161 -6.80 -7.84 2.14
N LEU A 162 -7.63 -7.98 1.10
CA LEU A 162 -8.83 -7.16 0.90
C LEU A 162 -9.95 -7.53 1.87
N VAL A 163 -10.20 -8.82 2.09
CA VAL A 163 -11.17 -9.26 3.10
C VAL A 163 -10.72 -8.82 4.49
N LEU A 164 -9.42 -8.93 4.78
CA LEU A 164 -8.82 -8.55 6.06
C LEU A 164 -8.97 -7.04 6.31
N SER A 165 -8.79 -6.19 5.29
CA SER A 165 -8.99 -4.75 5.46
C SER A 165 -10.46 -4.39 5.75
N PHE A 166 -11.42 -5.05 5.09
CA PHE A 166 -12.84 -4.85 5.39
C PHE A 166 -13.23 -5.33 6.79
N VAL A 167 -12.78 -6.53 7.18
CA VAL A 167 -13.05 -7.07 8.52
C VAL A 167 -12.43 -6.17 9.59
N ALA A 168 -11.20 -5.73 9.39
CA ALA A 168 -10.54 -4.87 10.34
C ALA A 168 -11.17 -3.46 10.38
N GLN A 169 -11.67 -2.95 9.26
CA GLN A 169 -12.48 -1.72 9.23
C GLN A 169 -13.78 -1.89 10.05
N LEU A 170 -14.47 -3.02 9.92
CA LEU A 170 -15.67 -3.32 10.71
C LEU A 170 -15.34 -3.42 12.22
N ILE A 171 -14.27 -4.13 12.58
CA ILE A 171 -13.82 -4.25 13.99
C ILE A 171 -13.50 -2.88 14.56
N THR A 172 -12.80 -2.04 13.79
CA THR A 172 -12.44 -0.67 14.19
C THR A 172 -13.66 0.23 14.33
N SER A 173 -14.73 -0.03 13.59
CA SER A 173 -15.99 0.71 13.72
C SER A 173 -16.80 0.28 14.95
N ILE A 174 -16.56 -0.93 15.47
CA ILE A 174 -17.31 -1.49 16.61
C ILE A 174 -16.55 -1.26 17.92
N LEU A 175 -15.21 -1.30 17.88
CA LEU A 175 -14.34 -1.14 19.04
C LEU A 175 -13.73 0.27 19.02
N ASP A 176 -13.89 1.03 20.11
CA ASP A 176 -13.28 2.36 20.29
C ASP A 176 -11.75 2.26 20.40
N ILE A 177 -11.10 2.01 19.27
CA ILE A 177 -9.65 1.93 19.12
C ILE A 177 -9.13 3.35 18.87
N PRO A 178 -7.99 3.74 19.46
CA PRO A 178 -7.43 5.06 19.24
C PRO A 178 -7.14 5.32 17.74
N GLN A 179 -7.44 6.55 17.31
CA GLN A 179 -7.57 6.95 15.89
C GLN A 179 -6.33 6.68 15.03
N TYR A 180 -5.13 6.65 15.63
CA TYR A 180 -3.87 6.33 14.95
C TYR A 180 -3.75 4.88 14.50
N LEU A 181 -4.50 3.95 15.10
CA LEU A 181 -4.46 2.52 14.79
C LEU A 181 -5.65 2.07 13.94
N THR A 182 -6.52 3.00 13.56
CA THR A 182 -7.70 2.70 12.77
C THR A 182 -7.29 2.31 11.35
N ILE A 183 -7.87 1.22 10.82
CA ILE A 183 -7.59 0.77 9.43
C ILE A 183 -7.86 1.90 8.43
N THR A 184 -8.85 2.73 8.70
CA THR A 184 -9.18 3.90 7.90
C THR A 184 -8.02 4.90 7.83
N THR A 185 -7.27 5.16 8.90
CA THR A 185 -6.09 6.05 8.85
C THR A 185 -4.83 5.36 8.35
N ILE A 186 -4.74 4.04 8.44
CA ILE A 186 -3.60 3.30 7.85
C ILE A 186 -3.76 3.21 6.33
N VAL A 187 -5.00 3.02 5.84
CA VAL A 187 -5.28 2.73 4.43
C VAL A 187 -5.71 3.98 3.64
N GLN A 188 -6.49 4.88 4.23
CA GLN A 188 -7.18 5.94 3.48
C GLN A 188 -6.93 7.37 4.02
N GLY A 189 -6.85 7.56 5.34
CA GLY A 189 -6.82 8.87 5.97
C GLY A 189 -5.45 9.26 6.53
N VAL A 190 -5.13 10.54 6.57
CA VAL A 190 -3.91 11.02 7.23
C VAL A 190 -4.26 11.45 8.65
N TYR A 191 -3.67 10.78 9.66
CA TYR A 191 -3.83 11.21 11.04
C TYR A 191 -2.94 12.42 11.32
N ASN A 192 -3.56 13.56 11.68
CA ASN A 192 -2.83 14.81 11.94
C ASN A 192 -2.36 14.85 13.40
N VAL A 193 -1.06 14.65 13.63
CA VAL A 193 -0.42 14.74 14.95
C VAL A 193 0.25 16.11 15.17
N GLY A 194 -0.11 17.11 14.37
CA GLY A 194 0.41 18.47 14.45
C GLY A 194 1.41 18.79 13.35
N THR A 195 2.52 18.03 13.23
CA THR A 195 3.47 18.24 12.12
C THR A 195 3.33 17.18 11.02
N PRO A 196 3.49 17.58 9.75
CA PRO A 196 3.44 16.68 8.59
C PRO A 196 4.48 15.55 8.65
N ALA A 197 5.69 15.87 9.12
CA ALA A 197 6.77 14.91 9.28
C ALA A 197 6.47 13.86 10.37
N THR A 198 5.92 14.28 11.52
CA THR A 198 5.57 13.33 12.60
C THR A 198 4.44 12.40 12.18
N SER A 199 3.47 12.91 11.41
CA SER A 199 2.38 12.11 10.86
C SER A 199 2.88 11.01 9.91
N LEU A 200 3.88 11.31 9.06
CA LEU A 200 4.54 10.29 8.23
C LEU A 200 5.33 9.28 9.09
N MET A 201 6.09 9.76 10.08
CA MET A 201 6.89 8.88 10.95
C MET A 201 6.03 7.87 11.72
N VAL A 202 4.88 8.31 12.25
CA VAL A 202 3.92 7.41 12.91
C VAL A 202 3.45 6.34 11.94
N LYS A 203 3.10 6.69 10.71
CA LYS A 203 2.70 5.71 9.69
C LYS A 203 3.81 4.74 9.30
N MET A 204 5.02 5.26 9.10
CA MET A 204 6.18 4.42 8.79
C MET A 204 6.42 3.40 9.90
N LEU A 205 6.35 3.83 11.16
CA LEU A 205 6.55 2.97 12.32
C LEU A 205 5.46 1.91 12.43
N THR A 206 4.18 2.28 12.31
CA THR A 206 3.07 1.31 12.39
C THR A 206 3.15 0.27 11.26
N VAL A 207 3.40 0.70 10.03
CA VAL A 207 3.56 -0.21 8.88
C VAL A 207 4.79 -1.10 9.05
N ALA A 208 5.92 -0.57 9.52
CA ALA A 208 7.13 -1.36 9.75
C ALA A 208 6.89 -2.44 10.82
N VAL A 209 6.24 -2.11 11.94
CA VAL A 209 5.90 -3.07 13.01
C VAL A 209 4.97 -4.18 12.47
N LEU A 210 3.93 -3.82 11.71
CA LEU A 210 3.01 -4.80 11.12
C LEU A 210 3.71 -5.72 10.11
N CYS A 211 4.55 -5.15 9.23
CA CYS A 211 5.34 -5.93 8.27
C CYS A 211 6.34 -6.86 8.97
N LEU A 212 6.94 -6.46 10.09
CA LEU A 212 7.84 -7.31 10.87
C LEU A 212 7.09 -8.48 11.52
N ILE A 213 5.91 -8.23 12.10
CA ILE A 213 5.06 -9.28 12.70
C ILE A 213 4.64 -10.30 11.64
N MET A 214 4.13 -9.83 10.50
CA MET A 214 3.72 -10.68 9.39
C MET A 214 4.91 -11.42 8.75
N GLY A 215 6.03 -10.74 8.57
CA GLY A 215 7.26 -11.33 8.04
C GLY A 215 7.82 -12.42 8.95
N PHE A 216 7.84 -12.20 10.26
CA PHE A 216 8.23 -13.23 11.23
C PHE A 216 7.27 -14.42 11.24
N GLY A 217 5.96 -14.15 11.13
CA GLY A 217 4.94 -15.18 10.96
C GLY A 217 5.16 -16.03 9.71
N ALA A 218 5.44 -15.39 8.58
CA ALA A 218 5.72 -16.05 7.30
C ALA A 218 6.97 -16.93 7.41
N PHE A 219 8.06 -16.41 7.98
CA PHE A 219 9.28 -17.18 8.22
C PHE A 219 9.01 -18.43 9.06
N ARG A 220 8.26 -18.31 10.15
CA ARG A 220 7.94 -19.45 11.03
C ARG A 220 7.13 -20.52 10.30
N GLN A 221 6.20 -20.13 9.43
CA GLN A 221 5.39 -21.07 8.65
C GLN A 221 6.17 -21.75 7.54
N ILE A 222 6.98 -21.00 6.78
CA ILE A 222 7.87 -21.57 5.77
C ILE A 222 8.81 -22.59 6.42
N ARG A 223 9.35 -22.27 7.60
CA ARG A 223 10.16 -23.20 8.38
C ARG A 223 9.41 -24.46 8.75
N ARG A 224 8.16 -24.36 9.22
CA ARG A 224 7.36 -25.54 9.57
C ARG A 224 7.11 -26.47 8.38
N ARG A 225 6.84 -25.90 7.21
CA ARG A 225 6.54 -26.66 5.99
C ARG A 225 7.75 -27.32 5.34
N ALA A 226 8.94 -26.74 5.50
CA ALA A 226 10.16 -27.33 4.95
C ALA A 226 10.59 -28.64 5.63
N TRP A 227 10.02 -28.97 6.81
CA TRP A 227 10.32 -30.19 7.58
C TRP A 227 9.12 -31.12 7.74
N ALA A 228 8.02 -30.85 7.04
CA ALA A 228 6.82 -31.69 6.98
C ALA A 228 6.85 -32.54 5.71
#